data_AF-A0A1V5T9Z8-F1
#
_entry.id   AF-A0A1V5T9Z8-F1
#
_cell.length_a   1.000
_cell.length_b   1.000
_cell.length_c   1.000
_cell.angle_alpha   90.00
_cell.angle_beta   90.00
_cell.angle_gamma   90.00
#
_symmetry.space_group_name_H-M   'P 1'
#
loop_
_entity.id
_entity.type
_entity.pdbx_description
1 polymer ?
#
loop_
_entity_poly.entity_id
_entity_poly.type
_entity_poly.pdbx_seq_one_letter_code
_entity_poly.pdbx_strand_id
1 'polypeptide(L)'
;MASVKSKTAAAVFWIFSAALMAAIFFLSAQNAQESVEVSSGLLVKLLAWLPFTISENFLRDSAHAAEYFVLAALLFFSFRYTFGRNKPLSAFLCAAVYSITDELHQHFVPGRACQLYDLMIDALGAAAALLCFTAFFYARERRRLRCGIKRKAPR
;
A
#
# COMPACT_ATOMS: atom_id res chain seq x y z
N MET A 1 21.20 19.21 12.70
CA MET A 1 21.21 18.47 11.41
C MET A 1 20.31 17.24 11.34
N ALA A 2 20.18 16.42 12.39
CA ALA A 2 19.31 15.22 12.37
C ALA A 2 17.80 15.53 12.15
N SER A 3 17.31 16.65 12.68
CA SER A 3 15.91 17.08 12.52
C SER A 3 15.56 17.45 11.07
N VAL A 4 16.47 18.11 10.35
CA VAL A 4 16.24 18.53 8.95
C VAL A 4 16.13 17.31 8.03
N LYS A 5 17.02 16.31 8.19
CA LYS A 5 16.96 15.06 7.40
C LYS A 5 15.64 14.31 7.60
N SER A 6 15.09 14.31 8.82
CA SER A 6 13.79 13.68 9.10
C SER A 6 12.63 14.41 8.42
N LYS A 7 12.67 15.75 8.39
CA LYS A 7 11.64 16.57 7.72
C LYS A 7 11.66 16.39 6.21
N THR A 8 12.85 16.37 5.59
CA THR A 8 12.98 16.11 4.15
C THR A 8 12.48 14.71 3.79
N ALA A 9 12.87 13.69 4.56
CA ALA A 9 12.36 12.33 4.35
C ALA A 9 10.83 12.25 4.50
N ALA A 10 10.26 12.89 5.53
CA ALA A 10 8.81 12.96 5.70
C ALA A 10 8.12 13.59 4.49
N ALA A 11 8.63 14.73 4.00
CA ALA A 11 8.07 15.40 2.82
C ALA A 11 8.09 14.50 1.58
N VAL A 12 9.21 13.79 1.35
CA VAL A 12 9.33 12.85 0.23
C VAL A 12 8.27 11.74 0.31
N PHE A 13 8.11 11.09 1.46
CA PHE A 13 7.11 10.02 1.62
C PHE A 13 5.67 10.53 1.50
N TRP A 14 5.38 11.74 2.00
CA TRP A 14 4.07 12.36 1.82
C TRP A 14 3.78 12.69 0.35
N ILE A 15 4.75 13.21 -0.39
CA ILE A 15 4.62 13.47 -1.83
C ILE A 15 4.36 12.17 -2.58
N PHE A 16 5.13 11.11 -2.31
CA PHE A 16 4.90 9.81 -2.94
C PHE A 16 3.54 9.20 -2.57
N SER A 17 3.10 9.35 -1.31
CA SER A 17 1.77 8.90 -0.88
C SER A 17 0.68 9.64 -1.65
N ALA A 18 0.77 10.96 -1.76
CA ALA A 18 -0.19 11.79 -2.49
C ALA A 18 -0.18 11.49 -3.99
N ALA A 19 1.00 11.27 -4.58
CA ALA A 19 1.13 10.89 -5.98
C ALA A 19 0.50 9.53 -6.27
N LEU A 20 0.68 8.55 -5.37
CA LEU A 20 0.06 7.24 -5.49
C LEU A 20 -1.46 7.32 -5.31
N MET A 21 -1.96 8.10 -4.35
CA MET A 21 -3.39 8.36 -4.20
C MET A 21 -3.96 8.97 -5.48
N ALA A 22 -3.32 10.01 -6.01
CA ALA A 22 -3.74 10.60 -7.28
C ALA A 22 -3.77 9.56 -8.41
N ALA A 23 -2.73 8.71 -8.53
CA ALA A 23 -2.68 7.64 -9.52
C ALA A 23 -3.84 6.65 -9.37
N ILE A 24 -4.11 6.17 -8.14
CA ILE A 24 -5.25 5.28 -7.84
C ILE A 24 -6.56 5.95 -8.26
N PHE A 25 -6.77 7.22 -7.89
CA PHE A 25 -7.98 7.96 -8.24
C PHE A 25 -8.17 8.11 -9.76
N PHE A 26 -7.10 8.42 -10.49
CA PHE A 26 -7.12 8.52 -11.96
C PHE A 26 -7.36 7.17 -12.65
N LEU A 27 -6.83 6.08 -12.09
CA LEU A 27 -7.05 4.72 -12.59
C LEU A 27 -8.47 4.24 -12.29
N SER A 28 -8.98 4.53 -11.09
CA SER A 28 -10.35 4.23 -10.67
C SER A 28 -11.41 5.05 -11.42
N ALA A 29 -11.04 6.21 -11.98
CA ALA A 29 -11.89 6.99 -12.87
C ALA A 29 -12.05 6.38 -14.27
N GLN A 30 -11.17 5.47 -14.67
CA GLN A 30 -11.25 4.82 -15.99
C GLN A 30 -12.30 3.71 -15.98
N ASN A 31 -13.07 3.64 -17.08
CA ASN A 31 -14.08 2.61 -17.26
C ASN A 31 -13.43 1.22 -17.26
N ALA A 32 -14.15 0.19 -16.80
CA ALA A 32 -13.64 -1.19 -16.71
C ALA A 32 -13.06 -1.72 -18.04
N GLN A 33 -13.52 -1.21 -19.19
CA GLN A 33 -13.02 -1.59 -20.51
C GLN A 33 -11.65 -0.99 -20.87
N GLU A 34 -11.31 0.21 -20.38
CA GLU A 34 -10.00 0.85 -20.65
C GLU A 34 -8.91 0.34 -19.69
N SER A 35 -9.27 0.03 -18.43
CA SER A 35 -8.34 -0.57 -17.47
C SER A 35 -7.82 -1.94 -17.91
N VAL A 36 -8.65 -2.68 -18.65
CA VAL A 36 -8.30 -4.01 -19.18
C VAL A 36 -7.25 -3.89 -20.26
N GLU A 37 -7.35 -2.97 -21.24
CA GLU A 37 -6.32 -2.84 -22.28
C GLU A 37 -4.93 -2.43 -21.73
N VAL A 38 -4.90 -1.55 -20.73
CA VAL A 38 -3.64 -1.07 -20.11
C VAL A 38 -2.97 -2.19 -19.28
N SER A 39 -3.73 -2.98 -18.54
CA SER A 39 -3.20 -4.06 -17.68
C SER A 39 -2.96 -5.37 -18.45
N SER A 40 -3.76 -5.66 -19.48
CA SER A 40 -3.69 -6.90 -20.25
C SER A 40 -2.60 -6.90 -21.32
N GLY A 41 -2.19 -5.75 -21.87
CA GLY A 41 -1.32 -5.71 -23.05
C GLY A 41 0.03 -6.44 -22.92
N LEU A 42 0.61 -6.50 -21.72
CA LEU A 42 1.88 -7.20 -21.43
C LEU A 42 1.67 -8.56 -20.75
N LEU A 43 0.77 -8.62 -19.76
CA LEU A 43 0.49 -9.86 -19.03
C LEU A 43 -0.24 -10.89 -19.90
N VAL A 44 -1.22 -10.49 -20.71
CA VAL A 44 -1.89 -11.43 -21.63
C VAL A 44 -0.91 -11.95 -22.70
N LYS A 45 0.03 -11.12 -23.18
CA LYS A 45 1.07 -11.59 -24.12
C LYS A 45 2.03 -12.61 -23.50
N LEU A 46 2.37 -12.43 -22.22
CA LEU A 46 3.21 -13.37 -21.46
C LEU A 46 2.46 -14.65 -21.09
N LEU A 47 1.18 -14.51 -20.72
CA LEU A 47 0.32 -15.61 -20.28
C LEU A 47 -0.33 -16.40 -21.42
N ALA A 48 -0.36 -15.87 -22.64
CA ALA A 48 -0.87 -16.55 -23.83
C ALA A 48 -0.17 -17.89 -24.13
N TRP A 49 1.04 -18.09 -23.59
CA TRP A 49 1.82 -19.32 -23.72
C TRP A 49 1.51 -20.35 -22.62
N LEU A 50 0.68 -20.00 -21.63
CA LEU A 50 0.33 -20.86 -20.50
C LEU A 50 -1.13 -21.35 -20.64
N PRO A 51 -1.42 -22.63 -20.33
CA PRO A 51 -2.75 -23.21 -20.48
C PRO A 51 -3.72 -22.84 -19.34
N PHE A 52 -3.55 -21.66 -18.72
CA PHE A 52 -4.44 -21.18 -17.67
C PHE A 52 -5.07 -19.84 -18.05
N THR A 53 -6.34 -19.68 -17.71
CA THR A 53 -7.09 -18.42 -17.82
C THR A 53 -7.22 -17.82 -16.42
N ILE A 54 -6.57 -16.69 -16.17
CA ILE A 54 -6.84 -15.89 -14.96
C ILE A 54 -8.08 -15.05 -15.23
N SER A 55 -9.00 -14.97 -14.27
CA SER A 55 -10.14 -14.07 -14.40
C SER A 55 -9.69 -12.60 -14.32
N GLU A 56 -10.27 -11.77 -15.19
CA GLU A 56 -10.11 -10.31 -15.21
C GLU A 56 -10.28 -9.71 -13.82
N ASN A 57 -11.32 -10.16 -13.09
CA ASN A 57 -11.61 -9.73 -11.73
C ASN A 57 -10.45 -10.05 -10.79
N PHE A 58 -9.88 -11.26 -10.84
CA PHE A 58 -8.78 -11.64 -9.95
C PHE A 58 -7.50 -10.80 -10.19
N LEU A 59 -7.19 -10.50 -11.45
CA LEU A 59 -6.08 -9.61 -11.80
C LEU A 59 -6.30 -8.20 -11.23
N ARG A 60 -7.50 -7.66 -11.40
CA ARG A 60 -7.90 -6.35 -10.90
C ARG A 60 -7.84 -6.29 -9.37
N ASP A 61 -8.45 -7.25 -8.70
CA ASP A 61 -8.50 -7.31 -7.23
C ASP A 61 -7.08 -7.46 -6.65
N SER A 62 -6.20 -8.21 -7.33
CA SER A 62 -4.79 -8.33 -6.95
C SER A 62 -4.00 -7.02 -7.15
N ALA A 63 -4.30 -6.27 -8.22
CA ALA A 63 -3.68 -4.98 -8.48
C ALA A 63 -4.07 -3.96 -7.40
N HIS A 64 -5.37 -3.86 -7.06
CA HIS A 64 -5.84 -3.02 -5.97
C HIS A 64 -5.20 -3.42 -4.63
N ALA A 65 -5.17 -4.70 -4.29
CA ALA A 65 -4.47 -5.18 -3.09
C ALA A 65 -3.01 -4.71 -3.03
N ALA A 66 -2.30 -4.74 -4.17
CA ALA A 66 -0.92 -4.28 -4.27
C ALA A 66 -0.79 -2.76 -4.14
N GLU A 67 -1.70 -1.99 -4.74
CA GLU A 67 -1.75 -0.52 -4.62
C GLU A 67 -1.95 -0.09 -3.16
N TYR A 68 -2.91 -0.68 -2.47
CA TYR A 68 -3.18 -0.39 -1.06
C TYR A 68 -2.07 -0.90 -0.13
N PHE A 69 -1.38 -1.99 -0.49
CA PHE A 69 -0.16 -2.40 0.20
C PHE A 69 0.93 -1.32 0.11
N VAL A 70 1.20 -0.80 -1.09
CA VAL A 70 2.22 0.24 -1.30
C VAL A 70 1.79 1.55 -0.62
N LEU A 71 0.52 1.93 -0.72
CA LEU A 71 -0.01 3.12 -0.05
C LEU A 71 0.15 3.03 1.47
N ALA A 72 -0.24 1.91 2.09
CA ALA A 72 -0.10 1.71 3.53
C ALA A 72 1.38 1.72 3.97
N ALA A 73 2.29 1.18 3.14
CA ALA A 73 3.73 1.25 3.38
C ALA A 73 4.24 2.70 3.36
N LEU A 74 3.88 3.48 2.33
CA LEU A 74 4.27 4.88 2.21
C LEU A 74 3.71 5.73 3.36
N LEU A 75 2.46 5.51 3.75
CA LEU A 75 1.85 6.16 4.91
C LEU A 75 2.56 5.77 6.21
N PHE A 76 2.91 4.49 6.41
CA PHE A 76 3.68 4.03 7.57
C PHE A 76 5.00 4.79 7.70
N PHE A 77 5.76 4.93 6.61
CA PHE A 77 7.00 5.70 6.61
C PHE A 77 6.76 7.20 6.80
N SER A 78 5.73 7.76 6.16
CA SER A 78 5.34 9.17 6.33
C SER A 78 5.08 9.50 7.80
N PHE A 79 4.27 8.69 8.48
CA PHE A 79 4.01 8.85 9.91
C PHE A 79 5.26 8.66 10.76
N ARG A 80 6.10 7.67 10.44
CA ARG A 80 7.34 7.42 11.18
C ARG A 80 8.31 8.59 11.12
N TYR A 81 8.54 9.17 9.94
CA TYR A 81 9.46 10.30 9.76
C TYR A 81 8.89 11.63 10.27
N THR A 82 7.56 11.77 10.29
CA THR A 82 6.88 12.96 10.81
C THR A 82 6.87 12.99 12.34
N PHE A 83 6.49 11.86 12.97
CA PHE A 83 6.26 11.80 14.43
C PHE A 83 7.39 11.13 15.22
N GLY A 84 8.42 10.62 14.54
CA GLY A 84 9.56 9.92 15.14
C GLY A 84 9.21 8.56 15.77
N ARG A 85 7.98 8.07 15.60
CA ARG A 85 7.46 6.83 16.18
C ARG A 85 6.59 6.06 15.18
N ASN A 86 6.53 4.74 15.30
CA ASN A 86 5.67 3.91 14.46
C ASN A 86 4.20 4.17 14.82
N LYS A 87 3.37 4.49 13.82
CA LYS A 87 1.91 4.66 13.98
C LYS A 87 1.17 3.78 12.96
N PRO A 88 1.28 2.44 13.07
CA PRO A 88 0.69 1.53 12.08
C PRO A 88 -0.84 1.65 12.00
N LEU A 89 -1.52 1.84 13.14
CA LEU A 89 -2.97 2.03 13.14
C LEU A 89 -3.40 3.30 12.39
N SER A 90 -2.66 4.40 12.52
CA SER A 90 -2.97 5.63 11.77
C SER A 90 -2.76 5.44 10.27
N ALA A 91 -1.70 4.75 9.86
CA ALA A 91 -1.47 4.40 8.46
C ALA A 91 -2.59 3.51 7.90
N PHE A 92 -3.02 2.51 8.68
CA PHE A 92 -4.14 1.63 8.31
C PHE A 92 -5.43 2.42 8.11
N LEU A 93 -5.81 3.23 9.10
CA LEU A 93 -7.06 3.98 9.05
C LEU A 93 -7.06 4.97 7.89
N CYS A 94 -5.95 5.63 7.60
CA CYS A 94 -5.84 6.50 6.42
C CYS A 94 -6.01 5.72 5.11
N ALA A 95 -5.38 4.56 4.97
CA ALA A 95 -5.53 3.71 3.77
C ALA A 95 -6.95 3.16 3.63
N ALA A 96 -7.57 2.71 4.73
CA ALA A 96 -8.93 2.17 4.73
C ALA A 96 -9.98 3.25 4.42
N VAL A 97 -9.86 4.45 5.00
CA VAL A 97 -10.72 5.58 4.66
C VAL A 97 -10.55 5.96 3.18
N TYR A 98 -9.34 5.92 2.66
CA TYR A 98 -9.08 6.19 1.25
C TYR A 98 -9.72 5.14 0.33
N SER A 99 -9.65 3.85 0.69
CA SER A 99 -10.34 2.77 -0.05
C SER A 99 -11.84 2.97 -0.10
N ILE A 100 -12.46 3.41 1.00
CA ILE A 100 -13.89 3.77 1.00
C ILE A 100 -14.17 4.92 0.03
N THR A 101 -13.32 5.94 -0.01
CA THR A 101 -13.52 7.06 -0.96
C THR A 101 -13.35 6.64 -2.41
N ASP A 102 -12.46 5.70 -2.69
CA ASP A 102 -12.23 5.17 -4.04
C ASP A 102 -13.42 4.33 -4.52
N GLU A 103 -13.93 3.42 -3.69
CA GLU A 103 -15.13 2.63 -3.97
C GLU A 103 -16.38 3.50 -4.16
N LEU A 104 -16.54 4.54 -3.34
CA LEU A 104 -17.61 5.51 -3.52
C LEU A 104 -17.49 6.26 -4.84
N HIS A 105 -16.28 6.62 -5.26
CA HIS A 105 -16.05 7.26 -6.56
C HIS A 105 -16.36 6.29 -7.71
N GLN A 106 -15.90 5.05 -7.62
CA GLN A 106 -16.18 4.00 -8.61
C GLN A 106 -17.68 3.69 -8.73
N HIS A 107 -18.45 3.82 -7.66
CA HIS A 107 -19.91 3.63 -7.69
C HIS A 107 -20.62 4.61 -8.64
N PHE A 108 -20.09 5.82 -8.83
CA PHE A 108 -20.63 6.79 -9.77
C PHE A 108 -20.20 6.53 -11.23
N VAL A 109 -19.30 5.58 -11.47
CA VAL A 109 -18.84 5.18 -12.80
C VAL A 109 -19.82 4.13 -13.37
N PRO A 110 -20.42 4.36 -14.55
CA PRO A 110 -21.38 3.43 -15.15
C PRO A 110 -20.78 2.03 -15.35
N GLY A 111 -21.50 0.99 -14.92
CA GLY A 111 -21.09 -0.40 -15.11
C GLY A 111 -20.19 -0.97 -14.01
N ARG A 112 -19.92 -0.23 -12.92
CA ARG A 112 -19.32 -0.77 -11.70
C ARG A 112 -20.35 -0.86 -10.57
N ALA A 113 -20.39 -2.00 -9.89
CA ALA A 113 -21.12 -2.16 -8.64
C ALA A 113 -20.12 -2.02 -7.50
N CYS A 114 -20.47 -1.24 -6.47
CA CYS A 114 -19.65 -1.20 -5.26
C CYS A 114 -19.73 -2.56 -4.58
N GLN A 115 -18.60 -3.27 -4.50
CA GLN A 115 -18.54 -4.58 -3.86
C GLN A 115 -17.81 -4.43 -2.54
N LEU A 116 -18.47 -4.82 -1.44
CA LEU A 116 -17.82 -4.90 -0.12
C LEU A 116 -16.57 -5.79 -0.16
N TYR A 117 -16.52 -6.72 -1.11
CA TYR A 117 -15.36 -7.57 -1.38
C TYR A 117 -14.11 -6.75 -1.76
N ASP A 118 -14.23 -5.73 -2.61
CA ASP A 118 -13.10 -4.94 -3.09
C ASP A 118 -12.48 -4.15 -1.93
N LEU A 119 -13.34 -3.56 -1.09
CA LEU A 119 -12.94 -2.91 0.17
C LEU A 119 -12.19 -3.85 1.13
N MET A 120 -12.60 -5.12 1.19
CA MET A 120 -11.94 -6.12 2.03
C MET A 120 -10.56 -6.49 1.50
N ILE A 121 -10.42 -6.62 0.18
CA ILE A 121 -9.14 -6.93 -0.48
C ILE A 121 -8.14 -5.78 -0.27
N ASP A 122 -8.58 -4.53 -0.42
CA ASP A 122 -7.77 -3.34 -0.14
C ASP A 122 -7.31 -3.28 1.31
N ALA A 123 -8.23 -3.53 2.24
CA ALA A 123 -7.93 -3.58 3.66
C ALA A 123 -6.92 -4.69 3.98
N LEU A 124 -7.02 -5.85 3.33
CA LEU A 124 -6.05 -6.95 3.48
C LEU A 124 -4.67 -6.55 2.94
N GLY A 125 -4.60 -5.89 1.79
CA GLY A 125 -3.35 -5.35 1.23
C GLY A 125 -2.69 -4.37 2.20
N ALA A 126 -3.45 -3.41 2.71
CA ALA A 126 -2.99 -2.44 3.70
C ALA A 126 -2.53 -3.10 5.01
N ALA A 127 -3.29 -4.08 5.52
CA ALA A 127 -2.95 -4.82 6.73
C ALA A 127 -1.65 -5.63 6.56
N ALA A 128 -1.48 -6.30 5.41
CA ALA A 128 -0.28 -7.06 5.09
C ALA A 128 0.98 -6.18 5.11
N ALA A 129 0.93 -4.98 4.50
CA ALA A 129 2.04 -4.03 4.54
C ALA A 129 2.43 -3.68 5.98
N LEU A 130 1.44 -3.35 6.80
CA LEU A 130 1.70 -2.93 8.18
C LEU A 130 2.26 -4.06 9.02
N LEU A 131 1.75 -5.29 8.89
CA LEU A 131 2.30 -6.46 9.55
C LEU A 131 3.77 -6.68 9.17
N CYS A 132 4.10 -6.63 7.88
CA CYS A 132 5.47 -6.77 7.40
C CYS A 132 6.42 -5.71 7.99
N PHE A 133 6.06 -4.42 7.90
CA PHE A 133 6.94 -3.35 8.36
C PHE A 133 7.02 -3.27 9.88
N THR A 134 5.91 -3.45 10.60
CA THR A 134 5.94 -3.48 12.08
C THR A 134 6.80 -4.64 12.59
N ALA A 135 6.63 -5.85 12.04
CA ALA A 135 7.45 -7.01 12.39
C ALA A 135 8.93 -6.78 12.09
N PHE A 136 9.26 -6.22 10.92
CA PHE A 136 10.63 -5.88 10.54
C PHE A 136 11.29 -4.91 11.53
N PHE A 137 10.60 -3.81 11.88
CA PHE A 137 11.14 -2.82 12.81
C PHE A 137 11.25 -3.37 14.23
N TYR A 138 10.27 -4.14 14.69
CA TYR A 138 10.31 -4.81 15.99
C TYR A 138 11.48 -5.79 16.07
N ALA A 139 11.68 -6.63 15.05
CA ALA A 139 12.81 -7.54 14.97
C ALA A 139 14.16 -6.80 14.96
N ARG A 140 14.27 -5.69 14.23
CA ARG A 140 15.47 -4.86 14.18
C ARG A 140 15.80 -4.22 15.52
N GLU A 141 14.80 -3.69 16.22
CA GLU A 141 14.98 -3.08 17.55
C GLU A 141 15.38 -4.12 18.59
N ARG A 142 14.74 -5.30 18.57
CA ARG A 142 15.12 -6.43 19.43
C ARG A 142 16.56 -6.89 19.20
N ARG A 143 17.02 -6.94 17.94
CA ARG A 143 18.44 -7.25 17.62
C ARG A 143 19.39 -6.18 18.16
N ARG A 144 19.05 -4.89 18.02
CA ARG A 144 19.87 -3.78 18.55
C ARG A 144 20.01 -3.84 20.07
N LEU A 145 18.93 -4.09 20.79
CA LEU A 145 18.95 -4.23 22.25
C LEU A 145 19.80 -5.42 22.69
N ARG A 146 19.68 -6.58 22.02
CA ARG A 146 20.51 -7.77 22.28
C ARG A 146 22.01 -7.51 22.08
N CYS A 147 22.41 -6.80 21.01
CA CYS A 147 23.81 -6.43 20.78
C CYS A 147 24.32 -5.36 21.75
N GLY A 148 23.47 -4.41 22.14
CA GLY A 148 23.79 -3.38 23.14
C GLY A 148 24.01 -3.96 24.54
N ILE A 149 23.20 -4.95 24.94
CA ILE A 149 23.36 -5.69 26.21
C ILE A 149 24.66 -6.49 26.20
N LYS A 150 24.97 -7.21 25.12
CA LYS A 150 26.25 -7.96 24.99
C LYS A 150 27.49 -7.06 25.09
N ARG A 151 27.39 -5.79 24.69
CA ARG A 151 28.49 -4.81 24.82
C ARG A 151 28.69 -4.27 26.24
N LYS A 152 27.68 -4.34 27.11
CA LYS A 152 27.72 -3.80 28.47
C LYS A 152 27.93 -4.86 29.56
N ALA A 153 28.01 -6.14 29.20
CA ALA A 153 28.32 -7.20 30.17
C ALA A 153 29.79 -7.06 30.63
N PRO A 154 30.06 -6.96 31.95
CA PRO A 154 31.43 -6.98 32.47
C PRO A 154 32.07 -8.35 32.14
N ARG A 155 33.35 -8.33 31.76
CA ARG A 155 34.15 -9.54 31.52
C ARG A 155 34.54 -10.20 32.83
#